data_AF-A0AAJ2JY72-F1
#
_entry.id   AF-A0AAJ2JY72-F1
#
_cell.length_a   1.000
_cell.length_b   1.000
_cell.length_c   1.000
_cell.angle_alpha   90.00
_cell.angle_beta   90.00
_cell.angle_gamma   90.00
#
_symmetry.space_group_name_H-M   'P 1'
#
loop_
_entity.id
_entity.type
_entity.pdbx_description
1 polymer ?
#
loop_
_entity_poly.entity_id
_entity_poly.type
_entity_poly.pdbx_seq_one_letter_code
_entity_poly.pdbx_strand_id
1 'polypeptide(L)'
;MSRKPYNSRKILTIVIAIAIIILVANMCNHRSGESVGNGKSTANVNATTVPWDYKIESVTVGDLIGGDMTLSPDNELLPNDGNYATGDTIWALKYMTADMVVKDGKRNDVHLSPWKAIKTYSSKQAAEKELKNVKLSLKAEVELIGVYKTEYQGKYRQFAVMTLPSGHTIKQPINQERYSKMKTKKKVAVLLEEVHDMNNYDQAMAKFRGWAD
;
A
#
# COMPACT_ATOMS: atom_id res chain seq x y z
N MET A 1 -45.58 -61.64 -35.85
CA MET A 1 -45.28 -60.29 -35.34
C MET A 1 -44.34 -60.41 -34.15
N SER A 2 -43.05 -60.11 -34.32
CA SER A 2 -42.02 -60.19 -33.27
C SER A 2 -41.39 -58.81 -33.08
N ARG A 3 -41.40 -58.30 -31.85
CA ARG A 3 -40.92 -56.94 -31.50
C ARG A 3 -39.39 -56.95 -31.49
N LYS A 4 -38.76 -56.01 -32.22
CA LYS A 4 -37.30 -55.80 -32.20
C LYS A 4 -36.82 -55.46 -30.77
N PRO A 5 -35.69 -56.01 -30.30
CA PRO A 5 -35.17 -55.73 -28.97
C PRO A 5 -34.68 -54.28 -28.88
N TYR A 6 -35.19 -53.56 -27.89
CA TYR A 6 -34.85 -52.18 -27.57
C TYR A 6 -33.45 -52.13 -26.94
N ASN A 7 -32.53 -51.37 -27.56
CA ASN A 7 -31.12 -51.29 -27.18
C ASN A 7 -30.93 -50.47 -25.88
N SER A 8 -31.26 -51.06 -24.73
CA SER A 8 -31.28 -50.44 -23.39
C SER A 8 -30.02 -49.65 -23.02
N ARG A 9 -28.86 -50.03 -23.56
CA ARG A 9 -27.59 -49.31 -23.37
C ARG A 9 -27.61 -47.89 -23.94
N LYS A 10 -28.26 -47.65 -25.09
CA LYS A 10 -28.34 -46.30 -25.70
C LYS A 10 -29.31 -45.38 -24.96
N ILE A 11 -30.39 -45.93 -24.40
CA ILE A 11 -31.32 -45.16 -23.57
C ILE A 11 -30.65 -44.75 -22.26
N LEU A 12 -29.88 -45.66 -21.64
CA LEU A 12 -29.17 -45.35 -20.40
C LEU A 12 -28.15 -44.22 -20.60
N THR A 13 -27.43 -44.17 -21.73
CA THR A 13 -26.49 -43.08 -22.02
C THR A 13 -27.19 -41.74 -22.24
N ILE A 14 -28.36 -41.73 -22.88
CA ILE A 14 -29.15 -40.51 -23.10
C ILE A 14 -29.73 -39.99 -21.78
N VAL A 15 -30.20 -40.86 -20.90
CA VAL A 15 -30.74 -40.47 -19.58
C VAL A 15 -29.65 -39.88 -18.69
N ILE A 16 -28.44 -40.46 -18.69
CA ILE A 16 -27.29 -39.93 -17.92
C ILE A 16 -26.85 -38.57 -18.47
N ALA A 17 -26.81 -38.39 -19.80
CA ALA A 17 -26.46 -37.11 -20.42
C ALA A 17 -27.45 -36.00 -20.07
N ILE A 18 -28.76 -36.30 -20.03
CA ILE A 18 -29.80 -35.33 -19.65
C ILE A 18 -29.71 -35.00 -18.15
N ALA A 19 -29.42 -35.97 -17.29
CA ALA A 19 -29.26 -35.74 -15.85
C ALA A 19 -28.07 -34.81 -15.53
N ILE A 20 -26.97 -34.90 -16.28
CA ILE A 20 -25.80 -34.03 -16.12
C ILE A 20 -26.11 -32.59 -16.58
N ILE A 21 -26.89 -32.42 -17.66
CA ILE A 21 -27.27 -31.10 -18.16
C ILE A 21 -28.20 -30.36 -17.18
N ILE A 22 -29.08 -31.08 -16.48
CA ILE A 22 -29.97 -30.49 -15.46
C ILE A 22 -29.20 -30.09 -14.20
N LEU A 23 -28.13 -30.82 -13.83
CA LEU A 23 -27.34 -30.49 -12.64
C LEU A 23 -26.50 -29.20 -12.81
N VAL A 24 -26.02 -28.93 -14.03
CA VAL A 24 -25.19 -27.73 -14.30
C VAL A 24 -26.02 -26.44 -14.40
N ALA A 25 -27.32 -26.54 -14.71
CA ALA A 25 -28.20 -25.38 -14.83
C ALA A 25 -28.62 -24.75 -13.48
N ASN A 26 -28.46 -25.47 -12.36
CA ASN A 26 -28.87 -24.99 -11.02
C ASN A 26 -27.78 -24.25 -10.22
N MET A 27 -26.58 -24.04 -10.78
CA MET A 27 -25.51 -23.25 -10.14
C MET A 27 -25.49 -21.75 -10.52
N CYS A 28 -26.46 -21.27 -11.28
CA CYS A 28 -26.61 -19.85 -11.62
C CYS A 28 -27.95 -19.29 -11.12
N ASN A 29 -28.14 -19.20 -9.81
CA ASN A 29 -29.15 -18.34 -9.21
C ASN A 29 -28.77 -17.98 -7.77
N HIS A 30 -27.83 -17.04 -7.64
CA HIS A 30 -27.74 -16.17 -6.46
C HIS A 30 -28.06 -14.76 -6.92
N ARG A 31 -29.33 -14.37 -6.82
CA ARG A 31 -29.78 -13.00 -7.01
C ARG A 31 -29.70 -12.30 -5.65
N SER A 32 -28.60 -11.60 -5.41
CA SER A 32 -28.55 -10.53 -4.40
C SER A 32 -29.34 -9.34 -4.93
N GLY A 33 -30.25 -8.80 -4.10
CA GLY A 33 -31.15 -7.73 -4.48
C GLY A 33 -30.43 -6.46 -4.91
N GLU A 34 -30.73 -5.99 -6.12
CA GLU A 34 -30.38 -4.66 -6.61
C GLU A 34 -31.30 -3.62 -5.97
N SER A 35 -30.73 -2.76 -5.12
CA SER A 35 -31.30 -1.46 -4.83
C SER A 35 -30.78 -0.48 -5.88
N VAL A 36 -31.69 0.05 -6.69
CA VAL A 36 -31.39 1.07 -7.71
C VAL A 36 -31.13 2.40 -6.98
N GLY A 37 -29.87 2.63 -6.62
CA GLY A 37 -29.35 3.92 -6.18
C GLY A 37 -28.77 4.68 -7.36
N ASN A 38 -29.48 5.70 -7.83
CA ASN A 38 -29.05 6.60 -8.89
C ASN A 38 -27.86 7.46 -8.40
N GLY A 39 -26.64 6.96 -8.58
CA GLY A 39 -25.39 7.64 -8.22
C GLY A 39 -24.43 7.64 -9.40
N LYS A 40 -24.10 8.82 -9.91
CA LYS A 40 -23.08 9.05 -10.95
C LYS A 40 -21.90 8.10 -10.76
N SER A 41 -21.69 7.22 -11.73
CA SER A 41 -20.47 6.42 -11.84
C SER A 41 -19.31 7.37 -12.14
N THR A 42 -18.68 7.91 -11.10
CA THR A 42 -17.30 8.38 -11.18
C THR A 42 -16.46 7.19 -11.63
N ALA A 43 -15.79 7.34 -12.78
CA ALA A 43 -14.86 6.34 -13.29
C ALA A 43 -13.98 5.83 -12.14
N ASN A 44 -13.94 4.51 -11.97
CA ASN A 44 -13.08 3.82 -11.01
C ASN A 44 -11.62 4.19 -11.35
N VAL A 45 -11.11 5.23 -10.70
CA VAL A 45 -9.68 5.46 -10.61
C VAL A 45 -9.19 4.38 -9.67
N ASN A 46 -8.42 3.41 -10.19
CA ASN A 46 -7.74 2.40 -9.38
C ASN A 46 -6.69 3.11 -8.50
N ALA A 47 -7.13 3.69 -7.39
CA ALA A 47 -6.28 4.27 -6.38
C ALA A 47 -5.85 3.16 -5.42
N THR A 48 -4.54 2.96 -5.30
CA THR A 48 -3.99 2.06 -4.28
C THR A 48 -3.49 2.91 -3.11
N THR A 49 -4.06 2.70 -1.93
CA THR A 49 -3.60 3.35 -0.71
C THR A 49 -2.43 2.56 -0.11
N VAL A 50 -1.33 3.24 0.20
CA VAL A 50 -0.14 2.65 0.82
C VAL A 50 0.24 3.39 2.09
N PRO A 51 0.86 2.71 3.09
CA PRO A 51 1.47 3.40 4.21
C PRO A 51 2.55 4.35 3.69
N TRP A 52 2.53 5.60 4.13
CA TRP A 52 3.44 6.61 3.62
C TRP A 52 4.49 6.99 4.66
N ASP A 53 4.10 7.48 5.82
CA ASP A 53 5.08 7.94 6.80
C ASP A 53 4.54 7.91 8.23
N TYR A 54 5.46 7.94 9.19
CA TYR A 54 5.19 8.03 10.62
C TYR A 54 6.01 9.15 11.25
N LYS A 55 5.42 9.82 12.23
CA LYS A 55 6.10 10.80 13.08
C LYS A 55 5.70 10.64 14.53
N ILE A 56 6.53 11.15 15.43
CA ILE A 56 6.22 11.29 16.84
C ILE A 56 6.03 12.77 17.12
N GLU A 57 4.95 13.11 17.82
CA GLU A 57 4.59 14.48 18.16
C GLU A 57 4.21 14.56 19.63
N SER A 58 4.65 15.62 20.31
CA SER A 58 4.19 15.92 21.66
C SER A 58 2.82 16.57 21.55
N VAL A 59 1.84 16.05 22.29
CA VAL A 59 0.45 16.51 22.28
C VAL A 59 -0.05 16.64 23.71
N THR A 60 -1.12 17.42 23.90
CA THR A 60 -1.77 17.58 25.20
C THR A 60 -3.09 16.83 25.22
N VAL A 61 -3.33 16.09 26.31
CA VAL A 61 -4.60 15.42 26.57
C VAL A 61 -5.67 16.47 26.86
N GLY A 62 -6.74 16.45 26.08
CA GLY A 62 -7.92 17.28 26.28
C GLY A 62 -8.95 16.59 27.16
N ASP A 63 -10.21 16.71 26.77
CA ASP A 63 -11.35 16.13 27.48
C ASP A 63 -11.31 14.59 27.45
N LEU A 64 -11.72 13.99 28.56
CA LEU A 64 -11.94 12.55 28.69
C LEU A 64 -13.44 12.25 28.46
N ILE A 65 -13.75 11.46 27.45
CA ILE A 65 -15.12 11.19 27.00
C ILE A 65 -15.31 9.68 26.91
N GLY A 66 -16.10 9.11 27.82
CA GLY A 66 -16.45 7.68 27.76
C GLY A 66 -15.27 6.71 27.93
N GLY A 67 -14.16 7.16 28.52
CA GLY A 67 -12.91 6.38 28.65
C GLY A 67 -11.89 6.67 27.54
N ASP A 68 -12.28 7.40 26.49
CA ASP A 68 -11.39 7.93 25.47
C ASP A 68 -10.89 9.32 25.88
N MET A 69 -9.86 9.80 25.19
CA MET A 69 -9.29 11.13 25.36
C MET A 69 -9.23 11.87 24.02
N THR A 70 -9.41 13.19 24.07
CA THR A 70 -9.13 14.05 22.92
C THR A 70 -7.67 14.50 22.92
N LEU A 71 -7.07 14.67 21.74
CA LEU A 71 -5.70 15.16 21.60
C LEU A 71 -5.70 16.57 21.00
N SER A 72 -5.14 17.54 21.74
CA SER A 72 -4.95 18.91 21.27
C SER A 72 -3.66 19.01 20.42
N PRO A 73 -3.65 19.78 19.31
CA PRO A 73 -4.67 20.75 18.87
C PRO A 73 -5.74 20.20 17.92
N ASP A 74 -5.59 18.97 17.44
CA ASP A 74 -6.42 18.42 16.35
C ASP A 74 -7.81 17.93 16.81
N ASN A 75 -8.04 17.87 18.12
CA ASN A 75 -9.23 17.32 18.79
C ASN A 75 -9.57 15.89 18.35
N GLU A 76 -8.54 15.10 18.06
CA GLU A 76 -8.69 13.70 17.65
C GLU A 76 -9.01 12.84 18.88
N LEU A 77 -10.02 11.97 18.77
CA LEU A 77 -10.45 11.07 19.86
C LEU A 77 -9.68 9.74 19.78
N LEU A 78 -8.98 9.38 20.85
CA LEU A 78 -8.23 8.12 20.97
C LEU A 78 -8.53 7.41 22.30
N PRO A 79 -8.43 6.07 22.34
CA PRO A 79 -8.51 5.33 23.60
C PRO A 79 -7.48 5.79 24.63
N ASN A 80 -7.90 5.97 25.88
CA ASN A 80 -7.01 6.35 26.97
C ASN A 80 -6.37 5.13 27.66
N ASP A 81 -5.75 4.23 26.89
CA ASP A 81 -5.14 2.99 27.40
C ASP A 81 -4.03 3.26 28.45
N GLY A 82 -3.43 4.45 28.39
CA GLY A 82 -2.38 4.89 29.30
C GLY A 82 -2.88 5.54 30.60
N ASN A 83 -4.19 5.67 30.79
CA ASN A 83 -4.83 6.33 31.94
C ASN A 83 -4.29 7.76 32.20
N TYR A 84 -4.15 8.55 31.14
CA TYR A 84 -3.71 9.94 31.22
C TYR A 84 -4.81 10.86 31.75
N ALA A 85 -4.41 11.95 32.39
CA ALA A 85 -5.31 13.01 32.85
C ALA A 85 -5.37 14.16 31.83
N THR A 86 -6.49 14.89 31.82
CA THR A 86 -6.61 16.14 31.07
C THR A 86 -5.49 17.12 31.44
N GLY A 87 -4.85 17.70 30.44
CA GLY A 87 -3.70 18.59 30.58
C GLY A 87 -2.34 17.89 30.51
N ASP A 88 -2.29 16.55 30.57
CA ASP A 88 -1.03 15.82 30.47
C ASP A 88 -0.38 16.02 29.10
N THR A 89 0.94 16.20 29.10
CA THR A 89 1.73 16.20 27.87
C THR A 89 2.24 14.80 27.61
N ILE A 90 1.82 14.22 26.48
CA ILE A 90 2.15 12.85 26.06
C ILE A 90 2.75 12.85 24.67
N TRP A 91 3.16 11.67 24.21
CA TRP A 91 3.74 11.46 22.88
C TRP A 91 2.80 10.66 22.01
N ALA A 92 2.33 11.23 20.91
CA ALA A 92 1.52 10.55 19.92
C ALA A 92 2.38 10.06 18.76
N LEU A 93 2.26 8.76 18.44
CA LEU A 93 2.66 8.24 17.15
C LEU A 93 1.55 8.58 16.16
N LYS A 94 1.91 9.34 15.12
CA LYS A 94 1.02 9.71 14.02
C LYS A 94 1.45 9.04 12.73
N TYR A 95 0.49 8.69 11.89
CA TYR A 95 0.71 8.07 10.59
C TYR A 95 0.07 8.88 9.47
N MET A 96 0.58 8.68 8.26
CA MET A 96 0.07 9.22 7.02
C MET A 96 0.08 8.11 5.97
N THR A 97 -0.95 8.10 5.14
CA THR A 97 -1.08 7.23 3.97
C THR A 97 -0.97 8.05 2.69
N ALA A 98 -0.73 7.36 1.58
CA ALA A 98 -0.73 7.96 0.26
C ALA A 98 -1.64 7.18 -0.68
N ASP A 99 -2.51 7.87 -1.38
CA ASP A 99 -3.27 7.32 -2.50
C ASP A 99 -2.48 7.50 -3.79
N MET A 100 -2.09 6.37 -4.38
CA MET A 100 -1.35 6.31 -5.63
C MET A 100 -2.34 6.25 -6.78
N VAL A 101 -2.45 7.33 -7.55
CA VAL A 101 -3.38 7.45 -8.67
C VAL A 101 -2.61 7.43 -9.98
N VAL A 102 -2.83 6.39 -10.80
CA VAL A 102 -2.23 6.29 -12.13
C VAL A 102 -3.14 6.97 -13.14
N LYS A 103 -2.78 8.17 -13.61
CA LYS A 103 -3.49 8.86 -14.70
C LYS A 103 -2.93 8.43 -16.05
N ASP A 104 -3.79 7.82 -16.88
CA ASP A 104 -3.57 7.50 -18.29
C ASP A 104 -2.22 6.82 -18.61
N GLY A 105 -1.70 6.02 -17.68
CA GLY A 105 -0.45 5.26 -17.81
C GLY A 105 0.82 6.11 -17.91
N LYS A 106 0.77 7.43 -17.68
CA LYS A 106 1.91 8.33 -17.91
C LYS A 106 2.36 9.13 -16.68
N ARG A 107 1.50 9.32 -15.68
CA ARG A 107 1.85 10.06 -14.46
C ARG A 107 1.26 9.39 -13.22
N ASN A 108 2.12 9.15 -12.24
CA ASN A 108 1.70 8.79 -10.89
C ASN A 108 1.41 10.09 -10.15
N ASP A 109 0.14 10.30 -9.80
CA ASP A 109 -0.29 11.34 -8.88
C ASP A 109 -0.30 10.75 -7.47
N VAL A 110 0.11 11.53 -6.47
CA VAL A 110 0.25 11.08 -5.09
C VAL A 110 -0.53 12.04 -4.21
N HIS A 111 -1.62 11.55 -3.61
CA HIS A 111 -2.41 12.31 -2.66
C HIS A 111 -2.12 11.84 -1.25
N LEU A 112 -1.64 12.74 -0.40
CA LEU A 112 -1.30 12.43 0.99
C LEU A 112 -2.52 12.67 1.88
N SER A 113 -2.82 11.72 2.77
CA SER A 113 -3.81 11.93 3.82
C SER A 113 -3.29 12.90 4.89
N PRO A 114 -4.16 13.53 5.69
CA PRO A 114 -3.72 14.25 6.88
C PRO A 114 -3.04 13.28 7.86
N TRP A 115 -2.16 13.82 8.70
CA TRP A 115 -1.62 13.06 9.83
C TRP A 115 -2.74 12.67 10.79
N LYS A 116 -2.75 11.41 11.23
CA LYS A 116 -3.69 10.88 12.23
C LYS A 116 -2.93 10.21 13.35
N ALA A 117 -3.34 10.41 14.59
CA ALA A 117 -2.79 9.68 15.73
C ALA A 117 -3.32 8.25 15.73
N ILE A 118 -2.41 7.30 15.95
CA ILE A 118 -2.76 5.87 16.04
C ILE A 118 -2.57 5.34 17.46
N LYS A 119 -1.59 5.87 18.19
CA LYS A 119 -1.23 5.40 19.52
C LYS A 119 -0.50 6.46 20.31
N THR A 120 -0.67 6.42 21.62
CA THR A 120 -0.05 7.36 22.55
C THR A 120 0.88 6.66 23.54
N TYR A 121 1.85 7.41 24.04
CA TYR A 121 2.89 6.94 24.95
C TYR A 121 3.17 7.99 26.02
N SER A 122 3.43 7.52 27.25
CA SER A 122 3.84 8.37 28.36
C SER A 122 5.26 8.93 28.18
N SER A 123 6.11 8.26 27.40
CA SER A 123 7.49 8.67 27.16
C SER A 123 7.86 8.64 25.69
N LYS A 124 8.74 9.58 25.31
CA LYS A 124 9.28 9.67 23.95
C LYS A 124 10.01 8.40 23.54
N GLN A 125 10.74 7.79 24.48
CA GLN A 125 11.54 6.59 24.23
C GLN A 125 10.66 5.40 23.82
N ALA A 126 9.49 5.25 24.45
CA ALA A 126 8.55 4.19 24.08
C ALA A 126 7.97 4.41 22.68
N ALA A 127 7.62 5.65 22.35
CA ALA A 127 7.16 6.03 21.00
C ALA A 127 8.26 5.80 19.95
N GLU A 128 9.51 6.18 20.24
CA GLU A 128 10.66 6.00 19.34
C GLU A 128 10.99 4.52 19.11
N LYS A 129 10.75 3.66 20.10
CA LYS A 129 10.88 2.21 19.94
C LYS A 129 9.85 1.67 18.95
N GLU A 130 8.59 2.09 19.06
CA GLU A 130 7.54 1.68 18.10
C GLU A 130 7.83 2.23 16.69
N LEU A 131 8.22 3.50 16.58
CA LEU A 131 8.54 4.12 15.30
C LEU A 131 9.60 3.32 14.54
N LYS A 132 10.61 2.79 15.24
CA LYS A 132 11.65 1.94 14.64
C LYS A 132 11.13 0.60 14.13
N ASN A 133 10.01 0.10 14.64
CA ASN A 133 9.40 -1.14 14.15
C ASN A 133 8.64 -0.90 12.85
N VAL A 134 7.95 0.24 12.71
CA VAL A 134 7.15 0.56 11.52
C VAL A 134 7.93 1.30 10.44
N LYS A 135 9.11 1.85 10.75
CA LYS A 135 9.96 2.63 9.84
C LYS A 135 11.39 2.10 9.87
N LEU A 136 11.66 1.13 9.01
CA LEU A 136 12.96 0.44 8.94
C LEU A 136 13.89 1.13 7.95
N SER A 137 15.16 1.28 8.33
CA SER A 137 16.22 1.73 7.43
C SER A 137 17.08 0.55 7.02
N LEU A 138 17.16 0.27 5.72
CA LEU A 138 17.75 -0.95 5.18
C LEU A 138 18.76 -0.61 4.07
N LYS A 139 19.89 -1.34 4.02
CA LYS A 139 20.76 -1.35 2.85
C LYS A 139 20.32 -2.51 1.96
N ALA A 140 19.93 -2.21 0.72
CA ALA A 140 19.43 -3.21 -0.22
C ALA A 140 20.11 -3.07 -1.57
N GLU A 141 20.22 -4.17 -2.29
CA GLU A 141 20.67 -4.19 -3.68
C GLU A 141 19.44 -4.21 -4.59
N VAL A 142 19.28 -3.16 -5.40
CA VAL A 142 18.12 -2.99 -6.29
C VAL A 142 18.52 -3.09 -7.76
N GLU A 143 17.56 -3.41 -8.62
CA GLU A 143 17.77 -3.48 -10.06
C GLU A 143 18.06 -2.09 -10.63
N LEU A 144 19.18 -1.95 -11.32
CA LEU A 144 19.56 -0.77 -12.07
C LEU A 144 19.15 -0.98 -13.54
N ILE A 145 18.12 -0.26 -13.97
CA ILE A 145 17.65 -0.26 -15.36
C ILE A 145 18.69 0.40 -16.26
N GLY A 146 19.32 1.47 -15.78
CA GLY A 146 20.42 2.10 -16.49
C GLY A 146 20.77 3.48 -15.97
N VAL A 147 21.77 4.08 -16.62
CA VAL A 147 22.21 5.45 -16.34
C VAL A 147 22.23 6.26 -17.62
N TYR A 148 21.86 7.53 -17.54
CA TYR A 148 21.91 8.42 -18.69
C TYR A 148 22.38 9.82 -18.30
N LYS A 149 22.85 10.54 -19.31
CA LYS A 149 23.38 11.89 -19.21
C LYS A 149 22.54 12.79 -20.09
N THR A 150 22.12 13.91 -19.54
CA THR A 150 21.35 14.94 -20.25
C THR A 150 22.16 16.21 -20.31
N GLU A 151 22.00 16.97 -21.39
CA GLU A 151 22.59 18.29 -21.58
C GLU A 151 21.49 19.33 -21.70
N TYR A 152 21.64 20.44 -20.98
CA TYR A 152 20.79 21.59 -21.11
C TYR A 152 21.62 22.85 -20.93
N GLN A 153 21.65 23.73 -21.93
CA GLN A 153 22.43 24.99 -21.92
C GLN A 153 23.92 24.77 -21.57
N GLY A 154 24.55 23.74 -22.17
CA GLY A 154 25.95 23.38 -21.91
C GLY A 154 26.22 22.78 -20.51
N LYS A 155 25.19 22.60 -19.68
CA LYS A 155 25.30 21.93 -18.38
C LYS A 155 24.85 20.50 -18.48
N TYR A 156 25.64 19.61 -17.89
CA TYR A 156 25.35 18.17 -17.86
C TYR A 156 24.73 17.76 -16.52
N ARG A 157 23.71 16.90 -16.59
CA ARG A 157 23.15 16.20 -15.42
C ARG A 157 23.07 14.71 -15.71
N GLN A 158 23.53 13.91 -14.76
CA GLN A 158 23.50 12.46 -14.83
C GLN A 158 22.41 11.90 -13.92
N PHE A 159 21.78 10.82 -14.37
CA PHE A 159 20.72 10.15 -13.63
C PHE A 159 20.91 8.64 -13.69
N ALA A 160 20.47 7.97 -12.64
CA ALA A 160 20.26 6.53 -12.59
C ALA A 160 18.77 6.22 -12.48
N VAL A 161 18.34 5.18 -13.17
CA VAL A 161 16.98 4.66 -13.13
C VAL A 161 17.03 3.27 -12.53
N MET A 162 16.26 3.03 -11.48
CA MET A 162 16.23 1.77 -10.75
C MET A 162 14.81 1.36 -10.42
N THR A 163 14.59 0.07 -10.21
CA THR A 163 13.33 -0.49 -9.71
C THR A 163 13.47 -0.83 -8.23
N LEU A 164 12.62 -0.24 -7.40
CA LEU A 164 12.57 -0.53 -5.97
C LEU A 164 11.89 -1.88 -5.70
N PRO A 165 12.09 -2.50 -4.52
CA PRO A 165 11.40 -3.74 -4.14
C PRO A 165 9.86 -3.64 -4.18
N SER A 166 9.32 -2.43 -3.99
CA SER A 166 7.89 -2.12 -4.15
C SER A 166 7.41 -2.13 -5.62
N GLY A 167 8.27 -2.44 -6.58
CA GLY A 167 7.98 -2.47 -8.01
C GLY A 167 8.02 -1.09 -8.68
N HIS A 168 8.20 -0.01 -7.93
CA HIS A 168 8.27 1.34 -8.48
C HIS A 168 9.62 1.62 -9.15
N THR A 169 9.59 2.09 -10.39
CA THR A 169 10.76 2.64 -11.05
C THR A 169 10.95 4.11 -10.68
N ILE A 170 12.14 4.45 -10.19
CA ILE A 170 12.50 5.83 -9.81
C ILE A 170 13.71 6.32 -10.61
N LYS A 171 13.77 7.63 -10.82
CA LYS A 171 14.91 8.34 -11.42
C LYS A 171 15.57 9.18 -10.34
N GLN A 172 16.85 8.93 -10.07
CA GLN A 172 17.62 9.65 -9.06
C GLN A 172 18.84 10.33 -9.68
N PRO A 173 19.16 11.58 -9.28
CA PRO A 173 20.36 12.25 -9.72
C PRO A 173 21.61 11.55 -9.16
N ILE A 174 22.68 11.55 -9.95
CA ILE A 174 23.99 10.98 -9.58
C ILE A 174 25.12 11.91 -10.00
N ASN A 175 26.27 11.80 -9.34
CA ASN A 175 27.49 12.47 -9.77
C ASN A 175 28.18 11.72 -10.93
N GLN A 176 29.18 12.37 -11.54
CA GLN A 176 29.93 11.79 -12.68
C GLN A 176 30.67 10.50 -12.31
N GLU A 177 31.16 10.37 -11.07
CA GLU A 177 31.86 9.18 -10.60
C GLU A 177 30.92 7.96 -10.54
N ARG A 178 29.75 8.12 -9.89
CA ARG A 178 28.71 7.08 -9.86
C ARG A 178 28.24 6.73 -11.27
N TYR A 179 28.03 7.73 -12.13
CA TYR A 179 27.64 7.50 -13.52
C TYR A 179 28.62 6.55 -14.22
N SER A 180 29.93 6.82 -14.13
CA SER A 180 30.96 5.95 -14.70
C SER A 180 30.96 4.54 -14.08
N LYS A 181 30.82 4.43 -12.75
CA LYS A 181 30.81 3.13 -12.04
C LYS A 181 29.57 2.28 -12.32
N MET A 182 28.44 2.91 -12.64
CA MET A 182 27.14 2.24 -12.77
C MET A 182 26.80 1.83 -14.21
N LYS A 183 27.47 2.38 -15.23
CA LYS A 183 27.23 2.05 -16.66
C LYS A 183 27.19 0.56 -16.99
N THR A 184 28.03 -0.23 -16.33
CA THR A 184 28.19 -1.67 -16.58
C THR A 184 27.46 -2.53 -15.56
N LYS A 185 26.81 -1.93 -14.56
CA LYS A 185 26.12 -2.65 -13.50
C LYS A 185 24.66 -2.89 -13.87
N LYS A 186 24.12 -4.03 -13.42
CA LYS A 186 22.68 -4.35 -13.47
C LYS A 186 21.99 -4.14 -12.13
N LYS A 187 22.77 -3.94 -11.07
CA LYS A 187 22.29 -3.77 -9.71
C LYS A 187 23.13 -2.75 -8.95
N VAL A 188 22.53 -2.10 -7.97
CA VAL A 188 23.18 -1.04 -7.18
C VAL A 188 22.72 -1.10 -5.73
N ALA A 189 23.66 -0.89 -4.81
CA ALA A 189 23.35 -0.79 -3.39
C ALA A 189 22.77 0.58 -3.05
N VAL A 190 21.64 0.59 -2.35
CA VAL A 190 20.90 1.78 -1.95
C VAL A 190 20.48 1.68 -0.49
N LEU A 191 20.26 2.83 0.11
CA LEU A 191 19.59 2.97 1.39
C LEU A 191 18.10 3.14 1.13
N LEU A 192 17.30 2.23 1.66
CA LEU A 192 15.86 2.25 1.62
C LEU A 192 15.30 2.55 3.00
N GLU A 193 14.18 3.25 3.02
CA GLU A 193 13.29 3.26 4.16
C GLU A 193 12.06 2.44 3.80
N GLU A 194 11.78 1.42 4.59
CA GLU A 194 10.58 0.61 4.48
C GLU A 194 9.58 1.07 5.55
N VAL A 195 8.40 1.45 5.09
CA VAL A 195 7.32 1.94 5.94
C VAL A 195 6.20 0.92 5.95
N HIS A 196 5.98 0.26 7.09
CA HIS A 196 4.97 -0.77 7.28
C HIS A 196 3.63 -0.18 7.73
N ASP A 197 2.52 -0.78 7.32
CA ASP A 197 1.21 -0.50 7.91
C ASP A 197 1.13 -1.14 9.30
N MET A 198 0.78 -0.36 10.32
CA MET A 198 0.70 -0.84 11.71
C MET A 198 -0.42 -1.87 11.92
N ASN A 199 -1.49 -1.81 11.11
CA ASN A 199 -2.61 -2.75 11.16
C ASN A 199 -2.38 -3.99 10.27
N ASN A 200 -1.51 -3.88 9.26
CA ASN A 200 -1.15 -4.98 8.37
C ASN A 200 0.34 -4.91 8.01
N TYR A 201 1.18 -5.50 8.85
CA TYR A 201 2.64 -5.37 8.76
C TYR A 201 3.22 -5.86 7.41
N ASP A 202 2.55 -6.80 6.75
CA ASP A 202 2.96 -7.32 5.43
C ASP A 202 2.77 -6.29 4.30
N GLN A 203 1.94 -5.26 4.53
CA GLN A 203 1.79 -4.14 3.61
C GLN A 203 2.83 -3.07 3.93
N ALA A 204 3.79 -2.89 3.03
CA ALA A 204 4.87 -1.93 3.21
C ALA A 204 5.18 -1.12 1.94
N MET A 205 5.74 0.07 2.13
CA MET A 205 6.21 0.94 1.07
C MET A 205 7.71 1.19 1.21
N ALA A 206 8.48 0.80 0.19
CA ALA A 206 9.90 1.09 0.10
C ALA A 206 10.15 2.45 -0.55
N LYS A 207 10.92 3.31 0.13
CA LYS A 207 11.32 4.64 -0.30
C LYS A 207 12.84 4.73 -0.41
N PHE A 208 13.32 5.30 -1.52
CA PHE A 208 14.75 5.59 -1.67
C PHE A 208 15.17 6.71 -0.73
N ARG A 209 16.19 6.46 0.11
CA ARG A 209 16.79 7.44 1.04
C ARG A 209 18.20 7.84 0.66
N GLY A 210 18.85 7.08 -0.20
CA GLY A 210 20.17 7.45 -0.68
C GLY A 210 20.90 6.30 -1.32
N TRP A 211 22.11 6.59 -1.76
CA TRP A 211 23.01 5.59 -2.29
C TRP A 211 23.81 4.97 -1.14
N ALA A 212 23.91 3.65 -1.12
CA ALA A 212 24.74 2.96 -0.16
C ALA A 212 26.10 2.73 -0.80
N ASP A 213 27.07 3.60 -0.47
CA ASP A 213 28.47 3.40 -0.87
C ASP A 213 29.08 2.12 -0.28
#